data_AF-A0A941U8Y8-F1
#
_entry.id   AF-A0A941U8Y8-F1
#
_cell.length_a   1.000
_cell.length_b   1.000
_cell.length_c   1.000
_cell.angle_alpha   90.00
_cell.angle_beta   90.00
_cell.angle_gamma   90.00
#
_symmetry.space_group_name_H-M   'P 1'
#
loop_
_entity.id
_entity.type
_entity.pdbx_description
1 polymer ?
#
loop_
_entity_poly.entity_id
_entity_poly.type
_entity_poly.pdbx_seq_one_letter_code
_entity_poly.pdbx_strand_id
1 'polypeptide(L)' 'MKKLTIPPEEYQKLSEFIIDWFDDNHELTLGQFESAFFLDELIKRMAPVLYNQGLDDAIKVTQHNMLTLEELLDLEKVIP' A
#
# COMPACT_ATOMS: atom_id res chain seq x y z
N MET A 1 -1.69 -13.52 -4.42
CA MET A 1 -1.36 -12.31 -3.65
C MET A 1 -0.61 -12.72 -2.40
N LYS A 2 0.54 -12.10 -2.08
CA LYS A 2 1.09 -12.23 -0.73
C LYS A 2 0.03 -11.72 0.24
N LYS A 3 -0.22 -12.46 1.33
CA LYS A 3 -1.14 -12.02 2.37
C LYS A 3 -0.59 -10.71 2.94
N LEU A 4 -1.31 -9.61 2.74
CA LEU A 4 -1.02 -8.37 3.43
C LEU A 4 -1.33 -8.61 4.91
N THR A 5 -0.31 -8.57 5.75
CA THR A 5 -0.44 -8.70 7.20
C THR A 5 0.02 -7.39 7.80
N ILE A 6 -0.91 -6.68 8.43
CA ILE A 6 -0.56 -5.47 9.19
C ILE A 6 0.02 -5.90 10.54
N PRO A 7 1.15 -5.31 10.99
CA PRO A 7 1.68 -5.57 12.32
C PRO A 7 0.63 -5.26 13.40
N PRO A 8 0.53 -6.06 14.50
CA PRO A 8 -0.49 -5.87 15.52
C PRO A 8 -0.52 -4.45 16.11
N GLU A 9 0.64 -3.84 16.36
CA GLU A 9 0.74 -2.48 16.90
C GLU A 9 0.16 -1.44 15.94
N GLU A 10 0.45 -1.56 14.65
CA GLU A 10 -0.08 -0.65 13.63
C GLU A 10 -1.57 -0.86 13.40
N TYR A 11 -2.04 -2.11 13.49
CA TYR A 11 -3.46 -2.42 13.42
C TYR A 11 -4.24 -1.75 14.56
N GLN A 12 -3.70 -1.81 15.79
CA GLN A 12 -4.32 -1.15 16.94
C GLN A 12 -4.36 0.37 16.76
N LYS A 13 -3.26 0.99 16.33
CA LYS A 13 -3.23 2.45 16.06
C LYS A 13 -4.25 2.86 15.00
N LEU A 14 -4.40 2.08 13.94
CA LEU A 14 -5.40 2.34 12.89
C LEU A 14 -6.84 2.20 13.41
N SER A 15 -7.09 1.22 14.28
CA SER A 15 -8.38 1.03 14.93
C SER A 15 -8.70 2.20 15.87
N GLU A 16 -7.74 2.65 16.68
CA GLU A 16 -7.88 3.83 17.55
C GLU A 16 -8.13 5.10 16.72
N PHE A 17 -7.37 5.30 15.64
CA PHE A 17 -7.59 6.43 14.72
C PHE A 17 -9.01 6.45 14.15
N ILE A 18 -9.57 5.30 13.75
CA ILE A 18 -10.94 5.22 13.24
C ILE A 18 -11.94 5.64 14.32
N ILE A 19 -11.76 5.19 15.56
CA ILE A 19 -12.64 5.57 16.66
C ILE A 19 -12.63 7.09 16.85
N ASP A 20 -11.44 7.67 17.03
CA ASP A 20 -11.27 9.10 17.26
C ASP A 20 -11.83 9.92 16.09
N TRP A 21 -11.58 9.49 14.86
CA TRP A 21 -12.05 10.20 13.68
C TRP A 21 -13.58 10.22 13.57
N PHE A 22 -14.25 9.10 13.87
CA PHE A 22 -15.72 9.05 13.84
C PHE A 22 -16.36 9.83 15.00
N ASP A 23 -15.74 9.82 16.18
CA ASP A 23 -16.21 10.61 17.32
C ASP A 23 -16.09 12.11 17.02
N ASP A 24 -14.93 12.55 16.52
CA ASP A 24 -14.63 13.95 16.22
C ASP A 24 -15.41 14.52 15.03
N ASN A 25 -15.67 13.72 13.99
CA ASN A 25 -16.19 14.21 12.71
C ASN A 25 -17.64 13.82 12.42
N HIS A 26 -18.17 12.81 13.11
CA HIS A 26 -19.47 12.22 12.79
C HIS A 26 -20.43 12.07 13.98
N GLU A 27 -20.06 12.56 15.17
CA GLU A 27 -20.84 12.38 16.41
C GLU A 27 -21.21 10.90 16.65
N LEU A 28 -20.36 9.98 16.18
CA LEU A 28 -20.57 8.54 16.22
C LEU A 28 -19.46 7.88 17.02
N THR A 29 -19.78 7.46 18.24
CA THR A 29 -18.85 6.71 19.07
C THR A 29 -18.80 5.25 18.63
N LEU A 30 -17.63 4.79 18.20
CA LEU A 30 -17.35 3.39 17.87
C LEU A 30 -16.65 2.70 19.04
N GLY A 31 -16.97 1.43 19.30
CA GLY A 31 -16.17 0.59 20.18
C GLY A 31 -14.98 -0.03 19.45
N GLN A 32 -14.05 -0.60 20.22
CA GLN A 32 -12.84 -1.24 19.68
C GLN A 32 -13.14 -2.40 18.73
N PHE A 33 -14.21 -3.16 18.99
CA PHE A 33 -14.62 -4.27 18.14
C PHE A 33 -15.26 -3.79 16.83
N GLU A 34 -16.14 -2.78 16.87
CA GLU A 34 -16.71 -2.22 15.65
C GLU A 34 -15.63 -1.58 14.77
N SER A 35 -14.70 -0.85 15.36
CA SER A 35 -13.59 -0.24 14.64
C SER A 35 -12.68 -1.28 13.98
N ALA A 36 -12.29 -2.33 14.70
CA ALA A 36 -11.47 -3.41 14.14
C ALA A 36 -12.20 -4.13 12.99
N PHE A 37 -13.49 -4.41 13.15
CA PHE A 37 -14.29 -5.02 12.09
C PHE A 37 -14.39 -4.12 10.85
N PHE A 38 -14.57 -2.81 11.06
CA PHE A 38 -14.61 -1.85 9.97
C PHE A 38 -13.26 -1.75 9.24
N LEU A 39 -12.15 -1.70 9.99
CA LEU A 39 -10.80 -1.73 9.45
C LEU A 39 -10.55 -2.97 8.60
N ASP A 40 -11.01 -4.16 9.04
CA ASP A 40 -10.92 -5.39 8.25
C ASP A 40 -11.65 -5.29 6.91
N GLU A 41 -12.85 -4.71 6.90
CA GLU A 41 -13.63 -4.50 5.67
C GLU A 41 -12.96 -3.49 4.72
N LEU A 42 -12.37 -2.42 5.26
CA LEU A 42 -11.59 -1.47 4.47
C LEU A 42 -10.36 -2.12 3.85
N ILE A 43 -9.60 -2.90 4.63
CA ILE A 43 -8.40 -3.60 4.14
C ILE A 43 -8.78 -4.57 3.02
N LYS A 44 -9.84 -5.37 3.19
CA LYS A 44 -10.28 -6.32 2.15
C LYS A 44 -10.58 -5.65 0.82
N ARG A 45 -11.12 -4.43 0.83
CA ARG A 45 -11.53 -3.70 -0.39
C ARG A 45 -10.40 -2.85 -0.96
N MET A 46 -9.69 -2.12 -0.11
CA MET A 46 -8.71 -1.11 -0.54
C MET A 46 -7.32 -1.69 -0.75
N ALA A 47 -6.89 -2.65 0.08
CA ALA A 47 -5.52 -3.16 0.00
C ALA A 47 -5.18 -3.77 -1.37
N PRO A 48 -6.06 -4.56 -2.03
CA PRO A 48 -5.76 -5.10 -3.36
C PRO A 48 -5.58 -3.99 -4.41
N VAL A 49 -6.40 -2.94 -4.34
CA VAL A 49 -6.35 -1.81 -5.30
C VAL A 49 -5.03 -1.07 -5.15
N LEU A 50 -4.70 -0.64 -3.94
CA LEU A 50 -3.49 0.13 -3.64
C LEU A 50 -2.22 -0.69 -3.90
N TYR A 51 -2.21 -1.96 -3.47
CA TYR A 51 -1.05 -2.85 -3.65
C TYR A 51 -0.78 -3.13 -5.13
N ASN A 52 -1.81 -3.47 -5.91
CA ASN A 52 -1.62 -3.78 -7.33
C ASN A 52 -1.15 -2.55 -8.11
N GLN A 53 -1.73 -1.38 -7.84
CA GLN A 53 -1.27 -0.14 -8.47
C GLN A 53 0.18 0.17 -8.13
N GLY A 54 0.56 0.08 -6.84
CA GLY A 54 1.94 0.31 -6.42
C GLY A 54 2.93 -0.70 -7.01
N LEU A 55 2.52 -1.97 -7.15
CA LEU A 55 3.33 -3.00 -7.80
C LEU A 55 3.54 -2.70 -9.28
N ASP A 56 2.47 -2.33 -10.01
CA ASP A 56 2.55 -1.98 -11.42
C ASP A 56 3.46 -0.77 -11.64
N ASP A 57 3.37 0.24 -10.79
CA ASP A 57 4.22 1.42 -10.88
C ASP A 57 5.69 1.11 -10.59
N ALA A 58 5.97 0.24 -9.60
CA ALA A 58 7.33 -0.25 -9.33
C ALA A 58 7.91 -1.06 -10.50
N ILE A 59 7.09 -1.88 -11.16
CA ILE A 59 7.49 -2.63 -12.36
C ILE A 59 7.83 -1.66 -13.50
N LYS A 60 6.99 -0.66 -13.77
CA LYS A 60 7.24 0.32 -14.83
C LYS A 60 8.55 1.09 -14.61
N VAL A 61 8.80 1.55 -13.39
CA VAL A 61 10.06 2.24 -13.05
C VAL A 61 11.26 1.32 -13.26
N THR A 62 11.15 0.07 -12.83
CA THR A 62 12.24 -0.92 -12.99
C THR A 62 12.51 -1.20 -14.47
N GLN A 63 11.47 -1.38 -15.27
CA GLN A 63 11.59 -1.59 -16.72
C GLN A 63 12.22 -0.38 -17.41
N HIS A 64 11.81 0.83 -17.06
CA HIS A 64 12.39 2.05 -17.61
C HIS A 64 13.89 2.18 -17.30
N ASN A 65 14.27 1.91 -16.05
CA ASN A 65 15.68 1.93 -15.64
C ASN A 65 16.49 0.84 -16.35
N MET A 66 15.91 -0.34 -16.55
CA MET A 66 16.55 -1.43 -17.29
C MET A 66 16.79 -1.06 -18.76
N LEU A 67 15.80 -0.50 -19.44
CA LEU A 67 15.95 -0.01 -20.82
C LEU A 67 17.02 1.06 -20.93
N THR A 68 17.04 2.01 -19.97
CA THR A 68 18.07 3.05 -19.92
C THR A 68 19.47 2.45 -19.75
N LEU A 69 19.61 1.43 -18.90
CA LEU A 69 20.88 0.72 -18.71
C LEU A 69 21.30 -0.01 -19.99
N GLU A 70 20.38 -0.68 -20.68
CA GLU A 70 20.65 -1.36 -21.96
C GLU A 70 21.14 -0.38 -23.02
N GLU A 71 20.49 0.79 -23.14
CA GLU A 71 20.92 1.87 -24.06
C GLU A 71 22.35 2.36 -23.74
N LEU A 72 22.68 2.56 -22.46
CA LEU A 72 24.02 2.96 -22.04
C LEU A 72 25.07 1.89 -22.37
N LEU A 73 24.76 0.61 -22.13
CA LEU A 73 25.66 -0.51 -22.44
C LEU A 73 25.90 -0.63 -23.95
N ASP A 74 24.89 -0.38 -24.78
CA ASP A 74 25.05 -0.38 -26.23
C ASP A 74 25.89 0.79 -26.75
N LEU A 75 25.87 1.95 -26.07
CA LEU A 75 26.78 3.06 -26.35
C LEU A 75 28.24 2.75 -25.92
N GLU A 76 28.43 2.05 -24.80
CA GLU A 76 29.76 1.62 -24.33
C GLU A 76 30.37 0.51 -25.18
N LYS A 77 29.57 -0.24 -25.95
CA LYS A 77 30.06 -1.12 -27.02
C LYS A 77 30.61 -0.31 -28.20
N VAL A 78 31.61 0.53 -27.94
CA VAL A 78 32.55 0.96 -28.98
C VAL A 78 33.41 -0.26 -29.33
N ILE A 79 33.02 -0.91 -30.42
CA ILE A 79 33.63 -2.10 -31.01
C ILE A 79 35.13 -1.84 -31.33
N PRO A 80 36.07 -2.71 -30.93
CA PRO A 80 37.24 -3.02 -31.74
C PRO A 80 36.92 -4.03 -32.85
#